data_AF-W1PRU8-F1
#
_entry.id   AF-W1PRU8-F1
#
_cell.length_a   1.000
_cell.length_b   1.000
_cell.length_c   1.000
_cell.angle_alpha   90.00
_cell.angle_beta   90.00
_cell.angle_gamma   90.00
#
_symmetry.space_group_name_H-M   'P 1'
#
loop_
_entity.id
_entity.type
_entity.pdbx_description
1 polymer ?
#
loop_
_entity_poly.entity_id
_entity_poly.type
_entity_poly.pdbx_seq_one_letter_code
_entity_poly.pdbx_strand_id
1 'polypeptide(L)'
;ETAFAIRKLPLVKAKRYLEDVLTHKQAIPFRRFCGGVGRTAQAKNRHPNGQGRWPVKSAKFILSLLKSAESNVDVKGLDVDTLFISHIQVNQAQKQRRRTYRAHGRIN
;
A
#
# COMPACT_ATOMS: atom_id res chain seq x y z
N GLU A 1 -4.37 3.69 1.80
CA GLU A 1 -3.07 4.41 1.74
C GLU A 1 -2.13 3.80 0.71
N THR A 2 -1.59 2.59 0.92
CA THR A 2 -0.61 1.95 -0.01
C THR A 2 -1.10 1.86 -1.45
N ALA A 3 -2.30 1.32 -1.68
CA ALA A 3 -2.89 1.22 -3.01
C ALA A 3 -3.11 2.60 -3.66
N PHE A 4 -3.60 3.57 -2.90
CA PHE A 4 -3.85 4.91 -3.43
C PHE A 4 -2.55 5.65 -3.78
N ALA A 5 -1.45 5.35 -3.07
CA ALA A 5 -0.14 5.96 -3.31
C ALA A 5 0.49 5.58 -4.65
N ILE A 6 0.09 4.45 -5.25
CA ILE A 6 0.59 3.98 -6.56
C ILE A 6 -0.38 4.24 -7.71
N ARG A 7 -1.55 4.83 -7.44
CA ARG A 7 -2.55 5.13 -8.47
C ARG A 7 -1.99 6.11 -9.50
N LYS A 8 -2.22 5.84 -10.79
CA LYS A 8 -1.70 6.62 -11.93
C LYS A 8 -0.17 6.64 -12.08
N LEU A 9 0.55 5.75 -11.40
CA LEU A 9 1.99 5.61 -11.64
C LEU A 9 2.27 4.62 -12.78
N PRO A 10 3.37 4.81 -13.53
CA PRO A 10 3.93 3.76 -14.40
C PRO A 10 4.25 2.50 -13.59
N LEU A 11 4.09 1.33 -14.20
CA LEU A 11 4.24 0.04 -13.52
C LEU A 11 5.64 -0.13 -12.91
N VAL A 12 6.69 0.18 -13.67
CA VAL A 12 8.09 0.10 -13.23
C VAL A 12 8.33 1.00 -12.01
N LYS A 13 7.82 2.24 -12.06
CA LYS A 13 7.95 3.20 -10.95
C LYS A 13 7.18 2.75 -9.72
N ALA A 14 5.99 2.16 -9.90
CA ALA A 14 5.18 1.65 -8.80
C ALA A 14 5.87 0.47 -8.09
N LYS A 15 6.44 -0.48 -8.84
CA LYS A 15 7.21 -1.61 -8.27
C LYS A 15 8.40 -1.14 -7.46
N ARG A 16 9.26 -0.30 -8.06
CA ARG A 16 10.43 0.26 -7.40
C ARG A 16 10.04 1.01 -6.13
N TYR A 17 8.97 1.79 -6.19
CA TYR A 17 8.48 2.51 -5.01
C TYR A 17 8.03 1.56 -3.88
N LEU A 18 7.34 0.46 -4.21
CA LEU A 18 6.96 -0.53 -3.20
C LEU A 18 8.17 -1.27 -2.61
N GLU A 19 9.19 -1.56 -3.40
CA GLU A 19 10.46 -2.14 -2.93
C GLU A 19 11.24 -1.18 -2.03
N ASP A 20 11.28 0.12 -2.38
CA ASP A 20 11.85 1.17 -1.54
C ASP A 20 11.10 1.30 -0.20
N VAL A 21 9.79 1.04 -0.19
CA VAL A 21 9.00 1.00 1.06
C VAL A 21 9.39 -0.20 1.92
N LEU A 22 9.65 -1.37 1.32
CA LEU A 22 10.11 -2.56 2.06
C LEU A 22 11.47 -2.32 2.72
N THR A 23 12.36 -1.61 2.04
CA THR A 23 13.70 -1.24 2.53
C THR A 23 13.72 0.05 3.36
N HIS A 24 12.55 0.63 3.66
CA HIS A 24 12.40 1.86 4.46
C HIS A 24 13.05 3.12 3.86
N LYS A 25 13.43 3.09 2.58
CA LYS A 25 13.99 4.25 1.86
C LYS A 25 12.94 5.32 1.57
N GLN A 26 11.69 4.90 1.33
CA GLN A 26 10.58 5.81 1.06
C GLN A 26 9.34 5.43 1.86
N ALA A 27 8.67 6.42 2.44
CA ALA A 27 7.45 6.21 3.21
C ALA A 27 6.19 6.38 2.35
N ILE A 28 5.15 5.62 2.72
CA ILE A 28 3.81 5.81 2.18
C ILE A 28 3.12 6.89 3.00
N PRO A 29 2.56 7.94 2.35
CA PRO A 29 1.78 8.96 3.05
C PRO A 29 0.46 8.38 3.52
N PHE A 30 0.06 8.69 4.76
CA PHE A 30 -1.22 8.28 5.34
C PHE A 30 -2.16 9.49 5.34
N ARG A 31 -3.25 9.40 4.55
CA ARG A 31 -4.16 10.53 4.31
C ARG A 31 -5.45 10.45 5.10
N ARG A 32 -6.13 9.30 5.08
CA ARG A 32 -7.44 9.10 5.70
C ARG A 32 -7.33 8.42 7.06
N PHE A 33 -6.60 7.31 7.12
CA PHE A 33 -6.48 6.50 8.34
C PHE A 33 -5.18 6.84 9.10
N CYS A 34 -5.07 8.10 9.57
CA CYS A 34 -3.84 8.64 10.16
C CYS A 34 -3.94 9.05 11.64
N GLY A 35 -4.97 8.62 12.36
CA GLY A 35 -5.14 8.89 13.79
C GLY A 35 -4.01 8.32 14.64
N GLY A 36 -3.35 9.16 15.45
CA GLY A 36 -2.24 8.75 16.33
C GLY A 36 -0.94 8.34 15.62
N VAL A 37 -0.80 8.63 14.31
CA VAL A 37 0.37 8.24 13.52
C VAL A 37 1.48 9.30 13.63
N GLY A 38 2.72 8.86 13.86
CA GLY A 38 3.90 9.73 13.87
C GLY A 38 4.21 10.37 12.52
N ARG A 39 4.96 11.47 12.55
CA ARG A 39 5.43 12.19 11.35
C ARG A 39 6.80 11.66 10.89
N THR A 40 7.07 11.77 9.60
CA THR A 40 8.37 11.41 8.99
C THR A 40 8.76 12.40 7.91
N ALA A 41 10.05 12.74 7.84
CA ALA A 41 10.57 13.64 6.81
C ALA A 41 10.34 13.09 5.38
N GLN A 42 10.31 11.77 5.21
CA GLN A 42 10.06 11.11 3.92
C GLN A 42 8.65 11.39 3.36
N ALA A 43 7.69 11.78 4.21
CA ALA A 43 6.33 12.12 3.79
C ALA A 43 6.16 13.61 3.44
N LYS A 44 7.14 14.46 3.75
CA LYS A 44 7.07 15.93 3.63
C LYS A 44 6.69 16.39 2.22
N ASN A 45 7.27 15.76 1.19
CA ASN A 45 7.03 16.13 -0.21
C ASN A 45 5.74 15.51 -0.80
N ARG A 46 5.04 14.65 -0.06
CA ARG A 46 3.91 13.87 -0.59
C ARG A 46 2.58 14.16 0.08
N HIS A 47 2.59 14.73 1.28
CA HIS A 47 1.38 15.07 2.00
C HIS A 47 1.62 16.16 3.06
N PRO A 48 0.75 17.17 3.18
CA PRO A 48 0.97 18.33 4.06
C PRO A 48 1.01 17.99 5.55
N ASN A 49 0.32 16.94 6.01
CA ASN A 49 0.35 16.53 7.42
C ASN A 49 1.69 15.93 7.87
N GLY A 50 2.60 15.60 6.94
CA GLY A 50 3.88 14.94 7.20
C GLY A 50 3.79 13.54 7.82
N GLN A 51 2.60 12.92 7.85
CA GLN A 51 2.38 11.59 8.42
C GLN A 51 2.59 10.50 7.37
N GLY A 52 3.44 9.53 7.68
CA GLY A 52 3.75 8.42 6.80
C GLY A 52 4.34 7.23 7.54
N ARG A 53 4.21 6.05 6.96
CA ARG A 53 4.71 4.77 7.50
C ARG A 53 5.20 3.86 6.37
N TRP A 54 5.79 2.74 6.75
CA TRP A 54 6.21 1.66 5.86
C TRP A 54 5.36 0.40 6.09
N PRO A 55 4.12 0.33 5.55
CA PRO A 55 3.25 -0.83 5.71
C PRO A 55 3.74 -2.03 4.89
N VAL A 56 4.72 -2.76 5.45
CA VAL A 56 5.42 -3.89 4.81
C VAL A 56 4.46 -4.96 4.29
N LYS A 57 3.50 -5.41 5.12
CA LYS A 57 2.54 -6.46 4.74
C LYS A 57 1.71 -6.04 3.52
N SER A 58 1.13 -4.84 3.56
CA SER A 58 0.31 -4.32 2.46
C SER A 58 1.11 -4.11 1.18
N ALA A 59 2.36 -3.62 1.29
CA ALA A 59 3.24 -3.43 0.15
C ALA A 59 3.58 -4.78 -0.53
N LYS A 60 3.88 -5.83 0.24
CA LYS A 60 4.14 -7.19 -0.30
C LYS A 60 2.95 -7.74 -1.09
N PHE A 61 1.73 -7.67 -0.53
CA PHE A 61 0.53 -8.16 -1.22
C PHE A 61 0.27 -7.41 -2.53
N ILE A 62 0.40 -6.08 -2.51
CA ILE A 62 0.19 -5.28 -3.72
C ILE A 62 1.28 -5.54 -4.76
N LEU A 63 2.54 -5.69 -4.35
CA LEU A 63 3.63 -6.05 -5.26
C LEU A 63 3.37 -7.40 -5.94
N SER A 64 2.88 -8.39 -5.19
CA SER A 64 2.48 -9.69 -5.75
C SER A 64 1.36 -9.56 -6.78
N LEU A 65 0.35 -8.73 -6.51
CA LEU A 65 -0.75 -8.48 -7.46
C LEU A 65 -0.25 -7.79 -8.74
N LEU A 66 0.68 -6.83 -8.62
CA LEU A 66 1.27 -6.17 -9.78
C LEU A 66 2.09 -7.13 -10.66
N LYS A 67 2.83 -8.07 -10.05
CA LYS A 67 3.57 -9.11 -10.78
C LYS A 67 2.62 -10.06 -11.54
N SER A 68 1.50 -10.44 -10.91
CA SER A 68 0.48 -11.24 -11.59
C SER A 68 -0.19 -10.46 -12.72
N ALA A 69 -0.47 -9.17 -12.53
CA ALA A 69 -1.05 -8.33 -13.57
C ALA A 69 -0.10 -8.17 -14.77
N GLU A 70 1.19 -7.98 -14.53
CA GLU A 70 2.22 -7.94 -15.58
C GLU A 70 2.28 -9.25 -16.38
N SER A 71 2.29 -10.40 -15.69
CA SER A 71 2.29 -11.71 -16.37
C SER A 71 1.07 -11.88 -17.27
N ASN A 72 -0.11 -11.37 -16.88
CA ASN A 72 -1.29 -11.38 -17.74
C ASN A 72 -1.17 -10.47 -18.97
N VAL A 73 -0.36 -9.41 -18.89
CA VAL A 73 -0.14 -8.47 -20.00
C VAL A 73 0.88 -9.03 -20.99
N ASP A 74 1.93 -9.67 -20.47
CA ASP A 74 2.94 -10.39 -21.26
C ASP A 74 2.30 -11.50 -22.11
N VAL A 75 1.40 -12.29 -21.51
CA VAL A 75 0.60 -13.30 -22.23
C VAL A 75 -0.26 -12.69 -23.35
N LYS A 76 -0.66 -11.43 -23.23
CA LYS A 76 -1.43 -10.72 -24.26
C LYS A 76 -0.56 -10.09 -25.35
N GLY A 77 0.76 -10.18 -25.26
CA GLY A 77 1.70 -9.59 -26.23
C GLY A 77 1.68 -8.07 -26.25
N LEU A 78 1.26 -7.44 -25.16
CA LEU A 78 1.27 -5.98 -25.01
C LEU A 78 2.61 -5.53 -24.43
N ASP A 79 3.05 -4.34 -24.83
CA ASP A 79 4.28 -3.75 -24.31
C ASP A 79 4.16 -3.45 -22.80
N VAL A 80 5.10 -3.99 -22.02
CA VAL A 80 5.12 -3.90 -20.56
C VAL A 80 5.68 -2.56 -20.08
N ASP A 81 6.53 -1.91 -20.88
CA ASP A 81 7.27 -0.72 -20.48
C ASP A 81 6.39 0.55 -20.50
N THR A 82 5.38 0.58 -21.35
CA THR A 82 4.41 1.69 -21.44
C THR A 82 3.23 1.57 -20.47
N LEU A 83 3.17 0.52 -19.65
CA LEU A 83 2.06 0.29 -18.73
C LEU A 83 2.03 1.28 -17.56
N PHE A 84 0.81 1.70 -17.21
CA PHE A 84 0.54 2.47 -16.00
C PHE A 84 -0.72 1.97 -15.28
N ILE A 85 -0.77 2.22 -13.98
CA ILE A 85 -1.89 1.79 -13.13
C ILE A 85 -3.05 2.79 -13.32
N SER A 86 -3.99 2.45 -14.21
CA SER A 86 -5.18 3.27 -14.48
C SER A 86 -6.12 3.34 -13.27
N HIS A 87 -6.42 2.18 -12.68
CA HIS A 87 -7.35 2.05 -11.57
C HIS A 87 -6.82 1.09 -10.50
N ILE A 88 -7.06 1.44 -9.24
CA ILE A 88 -6.80 0.57 -8.09
C ILE A 88 -7.77 0.92 -6.97
N GLN A 89 -8.39 -0.11 -6.39
CA GLN A 89 -9.37 0.02 -5.33
C GLN A 89 -9.14 -1.05 -4.26
N VAL A 90 -9.46 -0.70 -3.02
CA VAL A 90 -9.41 -1.63 -1.89
C VAL A 90 -10.75 -1.55 -1.16
N ASN A 91 -11.41 -2.69 -1.01
CA ASN A 91 -12.68 -2.83 -0.30
C ASN A 91 -12.48 -3.61 1.01
N GLN A 92 -13.39 -3.43 1.96
CA GLN A 92 -13.37 -4.19 3.21
C GLN A 92 -13.88 -5.61 2.95
N ALA A 93 -13.13 -6.61 3.44
CA ALA A 93 -13.56 -8.01 3.48
C ALA A 93 -14.30 -8.32 4.79
N GLN A 94 -14.94 -9.49 4.85
CA GLN A 94 -15.57 -9.97 6.08
C GLN A 94 -14.55 -10.05 7.23
N LYS A 95 -14.90 -9.49 8.38
CA LYS A 95 -14.05 -9.49 9.57
C LYS A 95 -13.97 -10.90 10.16
N GLN A 96 -12.76 -11.41 10.36
CA GLN A 96 -12.53 -12.61 11.17
C GLN A 96 -12.62 -12.25 12.66
N ARG A 97 -13.37 -13.03 13.44
CA ARG A 97 -13.61 -12.76 14.87
C ARG A 97 -12.62 -13.54 15.75
N ARG A 98 -12.11 -12.86 16.78
CA ARG A 98 -11.31 -13.42 17.88
C ARG A 98 -11.83 -12.81 19.17
N ARG A 99 -11.61 -13.47 20.31
CA ARG A 99 -12.01 -12.96 21.64
C ARG A 99 -10.83 -12.26 22.31
N THR A 100 -11.09 -11.14 22.97
CA THR A 100 -10.10 -10.47 23.83
C THR A 100 -10.63 -10.40 25.26
N TYR A 101 -9.96 -11.07 26.20
CA TYR A 101 -10.30 -11.02 27.62
C TYR A 101 -9.84 -9.71 28.26
N ARG A 102 -10.68 -9.15 29.13
CA ARG A 102 -10.45 -7.86 29.80
C ARG A 102 -10.68 -8.00 31.30
N ALA A 103 -10.26 -6.98 32.05
CA ALA A 103 -10.42 -6.92 33.50
C ALA A 103 -11.89 -7.14 33.92
N HIS A 104 -12.06 -7.67 35.13
CA HIS A 104 -13.37 -8.00 35.73
C HIS A 104 -14.23 -8.96 34.89
N GLY A 105 -13.61 -9.94 34.22
CA GLY A 105 -14.33 -11.02 33.51
C GLY A 105 -15.00 -10.61 32.20
N ARG A 106 -14.67 -9.45 31.62
CA ARG A 106 -15.26 -8.94 30.38
C ARG A 106 -14.63 -9.57 29.14
N ILE A 107 -15.42 -9.75 28.08
CA ILE A 107 -14.95 -10.23 26.76
C ILE A 107 -15.41 -9.24 25.69
N ASN A 108 -14.46 -8.80 24.84
CA ASN A 108 -14.71 -8.00 23.64
C ASN A 108 -14.51 -8.82 22.36
#